data_AF-A0A7C3ICZ6-F1
#
_entry.id   AF-A0A7C3ICZ6-F1
#
_cell.length_a   1.000
_cell.length_b   1.000
_cell.length_c   1.000
_cell.angle_alpha   90.00
_cell.angle_beta   90.00
_cell.angle_gamma   90.00
#
_symmetry.space_group_name_H-M   'P 1'
#
loop_
_entity.id
_entity.type
_entity.pdbx_description
1 polymer ?
#
loop_
_entity_poly.entity_id
_entity_poly.type
_entity_poly.pdbx_seq_one_letter_code
_entity_poly.pdbx_strand_id
1 'polypeptide(L)'
;MQQYSLQEQIKCVAREIALRKSAYPKWVLSGRMKQDEATRQTELMTAVLRTLEVLEQYGGIPAVKHNRLSQLRYRERMLTDEDFRRDRLQYFKEYYQRNKERIKLRNIRKGLV
;
A
#
# COMPACT_ATOMS: atom_id res chain seq x y z
N MET A 1 -18.06 -10.65 1.18
CA MET A 1 -17.10 -9.73 1.82
C MET A 1 -17.27 -8.35 1.20
N GLN A 2 -17.37 -7.32 2.03
CA GLN A 2 -17.48 -5.94 1.55
C GLN A 2 -16.10 -5.39 1.15
N GLN A 3 -16.04 -4.61 0.07
CA GLN A 3 -14.80 -4.02 -0.45
C GLN A 3 -14.73 -2.55 -0.03
N TYR A 4 -13.67 -2.16 0.68
CA TYR A 4 -13.43 -0.78 1.12
C TYR A 4 -12.42 -0.06 0.23
N SER A 5 -12.61 1.24 0.03
CA SER A 5 -11.66 2.09 -0.71
C SER A 5 -10.32 2.22 0.01
N LEU A 6 -9.27 2.61 -0.73
CA LEU A 6 -7.95 2.86 -0.14
C LEU A 6 -7.99 3.99 0.88
N GLN A 7 -8.73 5.07 0.64
CA GLN A 7 -8.92 6.15 1.61
C GLN A 7 -9.57 5.67 2.91
N GLU A 8 -10.56 4.78 2.84
CA GLU A 8 -11.18 4.19 4.04
C GLU A 8 -10.17 3.32 4.81
N GLN A 9 -9.38 2.53 4.09
CA GLN A 9 -8.31 1.72 4.69
C GLN A 9 -7.24 2.60 5.35
N ILE A 10 -6.78 3.65 4.67
CA ILE A 10 -5.82 4.65 5.19
C ILE A 10 -6.36 5.29 6.47
N LYS A 11 -7.61 5.78 6.44
CA LYS A 11 -8.26 6.38 7.61
C LYS A 11 -8.35 5.40 8.78
N CYS A 12 -8.72 4.15 8.51
CA CYS A 12 -8.81 3.10 9.51
C CYS A 12 -7.44 2.81 10.16
N VAL A 13 -6.41 2.58 9.34
CA VAL A 13 -5.05 2.28 9.81
C VAL A 13 -4.45 3.47 10.56
N ALA A 14 -4.62 4.69 10.08
CA ALA A 14 -4.14 5.90 10.75
C ALA A 14 -4.78 6.07 12.14
N ARG A 15 -6.10 5.83 12.25
CA ARG A 15 -6.80 5.82 13.53
C ARG A 15 -6.25 4.75 14.48
N GLU A 16 -6.03 3.55 13.97
CA GLU A 16 -5.50 2.42 14.75
C GLU A 16 -4.09 2.73 15.29
N ILE A 17 -3.22 3.33 14.49
CA ILE A 17 -1.91 3.81 14.96
C ILE A 17 -2.07 4.83 16.09
N ALA A 18 -2.99 5.79 15.97
CA ALA A 18 -3.24 6.79 17.01
C ALA A 18 -3.74 6.15 18.32
N LEU A 19 -4.64 5.17 18.22
CA LEU A 19 -5.13 4.42 19.39
C LEU A 19 -3.99 3.65 20.06
N ARG A 20 -3.14 2.97 19.28
CA ARG A 20 -1.98 2.23 19.79
C ARG A 20 -0.98 3.14 20.50
N LYS A 21 -0.67 4.31 19.94
CA LYS A 21 0.19 5.32 20.59
C LYS A 21 -0.31 5.77 21.96
N SER A 22 -1.63 5.74 22.19
CA SER A 22 -2.24 6.07 23.48
C SER A 22 -2.33 4.87 24.43
N ALA A 23 -2.69 3.69 23.92
CA ALA A 23 -2.94 2.50 24.73
C ALA A 23 -1.66 1.74 25.11
N TYR A 24 -0.73 1.56 24.18
CA TYR A 24 0.46 0.72 24.37
C TYR A 24 1.34 1.16 25.53
N PRO A 25 1.64 2.47 25.74
CA PRO A 25 2.41 2.88 26.90
C PRO A 25 1.79 2.42 28.22
N LYS A 26 0.46 2.48 28.35
CA LYS A 26 -0.26 2.00 29.55
C LYS A 26 -0.18 0.48 29.69
N TRP A 27 -0.21 -0.24 28.58
CA TRP A 27 -0.08 -1.70 28.58
C TRP A 27 1.34 -2.14 28.92
N VAL A 28 2.36 -1.40 28.50
CA VAL A 28 3.75 -1.63 28.90
C VAL A 28 3.93 -1.36 30.39
N LEU A 29 3.44 -0.23 30.89
CA LEU A 29 3.53 0.12 32.32
C LEU A 29 2.80 -0.89 33.22
N SER A 30 1.69 -1.45 32.75
CA SER A 30 0.93 -2.48 33.48
C SER A 30 1.43 -3.91 33.26
N GLY A 31 2.53 -4.09 32.53
CA GLY A 31 3.13 -5.41 32.25
C GLY A 31 2.33 -6.31 31.29
N ARG A 32 1.29 -5.78 30.64
CA ARG A 32 0.45 -6.52 29.68
C ARG A 32 1.11 -6.68 28.30
N MET A 33 2.15 -5.90 28.01
CA MET A 33 2.87 -5.90 26.74
C MET A 33 4.34 -5.52 26.99
N LYS A 34 5.28 -6.07 26.21
CA LYS A 34 6.68 -5.64 26.26
C LYS A 34 6.90 -4.37 25.44
N GLN A 35 7.84 -3.51 25.85
CA GLN A 35 8.18 -2.29 25.11
C GLN A 35 8.60 -2.60 23.66
N ASP A 36 9.45 -3.60 23.45
CA ASP A 36 9.92 -3.97 22.11
C ASP A 36 8.78 -4.44 21.20
N GLU A 37 7.79 -5.12 21.78
CA GLU A 37 6.60 -5.56 21.07
C GLU A 37 5.73 -4.36 20.67
N ALA A 38 5.50 -3.43 21.59
CA ALA A 38 4.74 -2.20 21.33
C ALA A 38 5.38 -1.38 20.19
N THR A 39 6.71 -1.22 20.23
CA THR A 39 7.48 -0.53 19.20
C THR A 39 7.32 -1.24 17.86
N ARG A 40 7.61 -2.55 17.81
CA ARG A 40 7.53 -3.34 16.57
C ARG A 40 6.13 -3.30 15.95
N GLN A 41 5.07 -3.46 16.74
CA GLN A 41 3.71 -3.44 16.22
C GLN A 41 3.34 -2.05 15.66
N THR A 42 3.80 -0.98 16.31
CA THR A 42 3.56 0.40 15.85
C THR A 42 4.29 0.69 14.54
N GLU A 43 5.55 0.24 14.43
CA GLU A 43 6.33 0.37 13.20
C GLU A 43 5.70 -0.39 12.03
N LEU A 44 5.24 -1.62 12.27
CA LEU A 44 4.56 -2.43 11.25
C LEU A 44 3.29 -1.74 10.73
N MET A 45 2.44 -1.23 11.62
CA MET A 45 1.24 -0.49 11.22
C MET A 45 1.58 0.78 10.45
N THR A 46 2.65 1.47 10.83
CA THR A 46 3.15 2.66 10.11
C THR A 46 3.64 2.29 8.70
N ALA A 47 4.33 1.17 8.53
CA ALA A 47 4.73 0.66 7.22
C ALA A 47 3.52 0.27 6.35
N VAL A 48 2.47 -0.30 6.94
CA VAL A 48 1.21 -0.57 6.24
C VAL A 48 0.58 0.73 5.75
N LEU A 49 0.47 1.75 6.61
CA LEU A 49 -0.07 3.06 6.24
C LEU A 49 0.69 3.65 5.04
N ARG A 50 2.03 3.68 5.11
CA ARG A 50 2.88 4.19 4.02
C ARG A 50 2.66 3.42 2.72
N THR A 51 2.47 2.11 2.80
CA THR A 51 2.16 1.29 1.61
C THR A 51 0.83 1.70 0.99
N LEU A 52 -0.20 1.93 1.80
CA LEU A 52 -1.52 2.37 1.34
C LEU A 52 -1.46 3.78 0.74
N GLU A 53 -0.72 4.70 1.36
CA GLU A 53 -0.54 6.07 0.85
C GLU A 53 0.17 6.08 -0.50
N VAL A 54 1.22 5.26 -0.69
CA VAL A 54 1.87 5.06 -1.99
C VAL A 54 0.87 4.51 -3.02
N LEU A 55 0.02 3.55 -2.62
CA LEU A 55 -1.01 3.02 -3.51
C LEU A 55 -2.02 4.10 -3.94
N GLU A 56 -2.43 4.97 -3.03
CA GLU A 56 -3.33 6.09 -3.29
C GLU A 56 -2.66 7.14 -4.19
N GLN A 57 -1.43 7.56 -3.86
CA GLN A 57 -0.68 8.61 -4.55
C GLN A 57 -0.31 8.25 -5.99
N TYR A 58 0.14 7.01 -6.20
CA TYR A 58 0.62 6.54 -7.50
C TYR A 58 -0.42 5.71 -8.26
N GLY A 59 -1.65 5.61 -7.74
CA GLY A 59 -2.74 4.86 -8.37
C GLY A 59 -2.42 3.37 -8.56
N GLY A 60 -1.55 2.79 -7.74
CA GLY A 60 -1.39 1.34 -7.61
C GLY A 60 -0.01 0.74 -7.81
N ILE A 61 0.11 -0.46 -7.22
CA ILE A 61 1.00 -1.53 -7.68
C ILE A 61 0.21 -2.32 -8.73
N PRO A 62 0.80 -2.73 -9.88
CA PRO A 62 0.09 -3.38 -11.00
C PRO A 62 -0.71 -4.68 -10.69
N ALA A 63 -0.74 -5.13 -9.43
CA ALA A 63 -1.49 -6.30 -8.97
C ALA A 63 -2.70 -5.98 -8.08
N VAL A 64 -2.99 -4.71 -7.77
CA VAL A 64 -4.14 -4.33 -6.92
C VAL A 64 -5.34 -3.93 -7.77
N LYS A 65 -6.54 -4.36 -7.38
CA LYS A 65 -7.79 -3.95 -8.06
C LYS A 65 -8.08 -2.48 -7.75
N HIS A 66 -8.09 -1.64 -8.77
CA HIS A 66 -8.48 -0.23 -8.66
C HIS A 66 -9.98 -0.03 -8.89
N ASN A 67 -10.60 0.88 -8.13
CA ASN A 67 -11.94 1.36 -8.48
C ASN A 67 -11.89 2.22 -9.76
N ARG A 68 -13.03 2.35 -10.45
CA ARG A 68 -13.13 3.04 -11.75
C ARG A 68 -12.61 4.48 -11.70
N LEU A 69 -12.91 5.20 -10.61
CA LEU A 69 -12.48 6.59 -10.44
C LEU A 69 -10.95 6.73 -10.30
N SER A 70 -10.31 5.79 -9.59
CA SER A 70 -8.84 5.77 -9.46
C SER A 70 -8.18 5.44 -10.79
N GLN A 71 -8.77 4.54 -11.60
CA GLN A 71 -8.28 4.24 -12.94
C GLN A 71 -8.39 5.45 -13.86
N LEU A 72 -9.49 6.22 -13.77
CA LEU A 72 -9.68 7.45 -14.53
C LEU A 72 -8.66 8.52 -14.12
N ARG A 73 -8.51 8.81 -12.83
CA ARG A 73 -7.49 9.76 -12.34
C ARG A 73 -6.08 9.34 -12.72
N TYR A 74 -5.77 8.04 -12.63
CA TYR A 74 -4.48 7.51 -13.03
C TYR A 74 -4.23 7.73 -14.54
N ARG A 75 -5.22 7.39 -15.37
CA ARG A 75 -5.17 7.59 -16.81
C ARG A 75 -5.02 9.06 -17.17
N GLU A 76 -5.78 9.93 -16.52
CA GLU A 76 -5.73 11.37 -16.71
C GLU A 76 -4.34 11.91 -16.38
N ARG A 77 -3.78 11.58 -15.20
CA ARG A 77 -2.42 12.00 -14.82
C ARG A 77 -1.35 11.46 -15.75
N MET A 78 -1.47 10.22 -16.25
CA MET A 78 -0.54 9.70 -17.25
C MET A 78 -0.55 10.51 -18.56
N LEU A 79 -1.65 11.21 -18.87
CA LEU A 79 -1.77 12.06 -20.06
C LEU A 79 -1.37 13.51 -19.80
N THR A 80 -1.68 14.03 -18.61
CA THR A 80 -1.57 15.47 -18.30
C THR A 80 -0.33 15.85 -17.48
N ASP A 81 0.26 14.92 -16.75
CA ASP A 81 1.38 15.16 -15.82
C ASP A 81 2.62 14.41 -16.34
N GLU A 82 3.53 15.16 -16.98
CA GLU A 82 4.72 14.62 -17.64
C GLU A 82 5.72 13.99 -16.66
N ASP A 83 5.94 14.62 -15.50
CA ASP A 83 6.81 14.10 -14.46
C ASP A 83 6.24 12.81 -13.88
N PHE A 84 4.92 12.80 -13.58
CA PHE A 84 4.25 11.59 -13.12
C PHE A 84 4.34 10.45 -14.14
N ARG A 85 4.13 10.75 -15.43
CA ARG A 85 4.26 9.76 -16.51
C ARG A 85 5.68 9.21 -16.55
N ARG A 86 6.71 10.07 -16.49
CA ARG A 86 8.12 9.66 -16.52
C ARG A 86 8.46 8.75 -15.34
N ASP A 87 8.12 9.17 -14.12
CA ASP A 87 8.37 8.40 -12.90
C ASP A 87 7.64 7.07 -12.90
N ARG A 88 6.39 7.03 -13.38
CA ARG A 88 5.61 5.79 -13.49
C ARG A 88 6.16 4.84 -14.53
N LEU A 89 6.58 5.34 -15.69
CA LEU A 89 7.22 4.51 -16.72
C LEU A 89 8.53 3.92 -16.19
N GLN A 90 9.33 4.70 -15.48
CA GLN A 90 10.56 4.24 -14.84
C GLN A 90 10.27 3.18 -13.76
N TYR A 91 9.30 3.44 -12.87
CA TYR A 91 8.85 2.49 -11.86
C TYR A 91 8.40 1.16 -12.50
N PHE A 92 7.59 1.21 -13.57
CA PHE A 92 7.16 -0.01 -14.25
C PHE A 92 8.34 -0.76 -14.86
N LYS A 93 9.26 -0.06 -15.53
CA LYS A 93 10.46 -0.67 -16.10
C LYS A 93 11.24 -1.44 -15.04
N GLU A 94 11.50 -0.82 -13.89
CA GLU A 94 12.21 -1.46 -12.79
C GLU A 94 11.41 -2.58 -12.13
N TYR A 95 10.10 -2.37 -11.91
CA TYR A 95 9.21 -3.37 -11.34
C TYR A 95 9.16 -4.63 -12.22
N TYR A 96 8.98 -4.49 -13.53
CA TYR A 96 8.94 -5.60 -14.48
C TYR A 96 10.29 -6.31 -14.56
N GLN A 97 11.40 -5.58 -14.50
CA GLN A 97 12.73 -6.19 -14.44
C GLN A 97 12.90 -7.04 -13.17
N ARG A 98 12.62 -6.47 -11.98
CA ARG A 98 12.78 -7.16 -10.69
C ARG A 98 11.82 -8.32 -10.51
N ASN A 99 10.62 -8.26 -11.10
CA ASN A 99 9.56 -9.25 -10.91
C ASN A 99 9.31 -10.13 -12.15
N LYS A 100 10.19 -10.09 -13.16
CA LYS A 100 10.05 -10.77 -14.45
C LYS A 100 9.67 -12.24 -14.28
N GLU A 101 10.40 -12.97 -13.45
CA GLU A 101 10.19 -14.39 -13.21
C GLU A 101 8.88 -14.67 -12.47
N ARG A 102 8.52 -13.84 -11.48
CA ARG A 102 7.23 -13.95 -10.78
C ARG A 102 6.05 -13.70 -11.73
N ILE A 103 6.18 -12.75 -12.66
CA ILE A 103 5.14 -12.40 -13.64
C ILE A 103 4.98 -13.51 -14.68
N LYS A 104 6.09 -14.06 -15.19
CA LYS A 104 6.07 -15.24 -16.08
C LYS A 104 5.32 -16.41 -15.42
N LEU A 105 5.69 -16.77 -14.20
CA LEU A 105 5.04 -17.85 -13.44
C LEU A 105 3.54 -17.59 -13.22
N ARG A 106 3.16 -16.33 -12.95
CA ARG A 106 1.75 -15.96 -12.82
C ARG A 106 0.98 -16.10 -14.13
N ASN A 107 1.57 -15.69 -15.25
CA ASN A 107 0.90 -15.72 -16.55
C ASN A 107 0.76 -17.15 -17.08
N ILE A 108 1.77 -18.02 -16.86
CA ILE A 108 1.68 -19.46 -17.13
C ILE A 108 0.51 -20.08 -16.34
N ARG A 109 0.40 -19.80 -15.03
CA ARG A 109 -0.73 -20.27 -14.20
C ARG A 109 -2.10 -19.74 -14.63
N LYS A 110 -2.15 -18.63 -15.37
CA LYS A 110 -3.39 -18.03 -15.89
C LYS A 110 -3.69 -18.40 -17.34
N GLY A 111 -2.83 -19.21 -17.99
CA GLY A 111 -2.98 -19.57 -19.41
C GLY A 111 -2.82 -18.37 -20.35
N LEU A 112 -2.06 -17.35 -19.94
CA LEU A 112 -1.84 -16.11 -20.70
C LEU A 112 -0.49 -16.10 -21.46
N VAL A 113 0.20 -17.25 -21.51
CA VAL A 113 1.48 -17.48 -22.19
C VAL A 113 1.38 -18.76 -22.99
#